data_AF-A0A6L7XJC1-F1
#
_entry.id   AF-A0A6L7XJC1-F1
#
_cell.length_a   1.000
_cell.length_b   1.000
_cell.length_c   1.000
_cell.angle_alpha   90.00
_cell.angle_beta   90.00
_cell.angle_gamma   90.00
#
_symmetry.space_group_name_H-M   'P 1'
#
loop_
_entity.id
_entity.type
_entity.pdbx_description
1 polymer ?
#
loop_
_entity_poly.entity_id
_entity_poly.type
_entity_poly.pdbx_seq_one_letter_code
_entity_poly.pdbx_strand_id
1 'polypeptide(L)'
;MKWAAPFFALIVSASVVQAAVEDCPQGPEGNLCKAENGDVHAMYMIGREAYDAARETGDYSEAYRWASRARAAGFLGGRMLFKMVHLQAGKGQHHDNVEAHQWITKAIAEGEDYLIPWKRRLERMMTPEQLKAALRAEAE
;
A
#
# COMPACT_ATOMS: atom_id res chain seq x y z
N MET A 1 -40.32 -33.33 13.04
CA MET A 1 -39.65 -32.26 12.27
C MET A 1 -39.53 -31.01 13.12
N LYS A 2 -38.38 -30.80 13.77
CA LYS A 2 -37.92 -29.50 14.27
C LYS A 2 -36.40 -29.52 14.23
N TRP A 3 -35.80 -28.74 13.33
CA TRP A 3 -34.37 -28.46 13.29
C TRP A 3 -34.09 -27.23 14.13
N ALA A 4 -32.99 -27.22 14.88
CA ALA A 4 -32.28 -26.00 15.25
C ALA A 4 -30.87 -26.37 15.73
N ALA A 5 -29.87 -26.13 14.88
CA ALA A 5 -28.48 -25.99 15.31
C ALA A 5 -28.20 -24.49 15.46
N PRO A 6 -27.57 -24.02 16.55
CA PRO A 6 -27.07 -22.66 16.61
C PRO A 6 -25.66 -22.61 16.00
N PHE A 7 -25.52 -21.94 14.87
CA PHE A 7 -24.26 -21.35 14.44
C PHE A 7 -23.84 -20.32 15.49
N PHE A 8 -22.76 -20.57 16.22
CA PHE A 8 -22.07 -19.55 17.01
C PHE A 8 -21.37 -18.59 16.04
N ALA A 9 -22.03 -17.47 15.71
CA ALA A 9 -21.38 -16.34 15.08
C ALA A 9 -20.65 -15.53 16.17
N LEU A 10 -19.33 -15.57 16.16
CA LEU A 10 -18.49 -14.63 16.92
C LEU A 10 -18.69 -13.23 16.32
N ILE A 11 -19.58 -12.45 16.94
CA ILE A 11 -19.72 -11.02 16.68
C ILE A 11 -18.55 -10.35 17.38
N VAL A 12 -17.48 -10.04 16.64
CA VAL A 12 -16.50 -9.07 17.13
C VAL A 12 -17.21 -7.72 17.11
N SER A 13 -17.62 -7.26 18.29
CA SER A 13 -18.34 -6.02 18.49
C SER A 13 -17.53 -4.83 17.95
N ALA A 14 -18.16 -4.02 17.11
CA ALA A 14 -17.62 -2.78 16.51
C ALA A 14 -17.13 -1.72 17.53
N SER A 15 -17.27 -1.98 18.84
CA SER A 15 -16.99 -1.07 19.94
C SER A 15 -15.51 -0.73 20.13
N VAL A 16 -14.59 -1.62 19.76
CA VAL A 16 -13.15 -1.42 20.05
C VAL A 16 -12.47 -0.51 19.02
N VAL A 17 -12.91 -0.57 17.76
CA VAL A 17 -12.35 0.24 16.66
C VAL A 17 -12.81 1.69 16.76
N GLN A 18 -14.07 1.93 17.16
CA GLN A 18 -14.63 3.27 17.26
C GLN A 18 -13.93 4.14 18.33
N ALA A 19 -13.55 3.53 19.46
CA ALA A 19 -12.93 4.24 20.59
C ALA A 19 -11.52 4.79 20.26
N ALA A 20 -10.74 4.10 19.41
CA ALA A 20 -9.36 4.49 19.12
C ALA A 20 -9.23 5.75 18.24
N VAL A 21 -10.28 6.12 17.50
CA VAL A 21 -10.24 7.27 16.57
C VAL A 21 -10.64 8.59 17.27
N GLU A 22 -11.42 8.51 18.34
CA GLU A 22 -11.92 9.69 19.07
C GLU A 22 -10.84 10.40 19.90
N ASP A 23 -9.77 9.69 20.29
CA ASP A 23 -8.65 10.24 21.08
C ASP A 23 -7.59 10.98 20.23
N CYS A 24 -7.73 11.02 18.91
CA CYS A 24 -6.72 11.66 18.08
C CYS A 24 -6.79 13.20 18.18
N PRO A 25 -5.64 13.89 18.38
CA PRO A 25 -5.61 15.35 18.49
C PRO A 25 -6.08 16.03 17.21
N GLN A 26 -6.29 17.35 17.23
CA GLN A 26 -6.52 18.11 16.00
C GLN A 26 -5.21 18.45 15.29
N GLY A 27 -5.29 18.76 13.98
CA GLY A 27 -4.12 19.15 13.18
C GLY A 27 -3.39 17.96 12.54
N PRO A 28 -2.16 18.19 12.02
CA PRO A 28 -1.40 17.18 11.27
C PRO A 28 -1.12 15.89 12.07
N GLU A 29 -0.72 16.03 13.33
CA GLU A 29 -0.49 14.90 14.26
C GLU A 29 -1.76 14.06 14.45
N GLY A 30 -2.91 14.72 14.47
CA GLY A 30 -4.23 14.10 14.50
C GLY A 30 -4.51 13.20 13.30
N ASN A 31 -4.17 13.67 12.11
CA ASN A 31 -4.37 12.90 10.88
C ASN A 31 -3.49 11.65 10.87
N LEU A 32 -2.25 11.76 11.34
CA LEU A 32 -1.36 10.61 11.48
C LEU A 32 -1.92 9.59 12.46
N CYS A 33 -2.33 10.02 13.66
CA CYS A 33 -2.99 9.16 14.65
C CYS A 33 -4.20 8.41 14.05
N LYS A 34 -5.08 9.12 13.32
CA LYS A 34 -6.25 8.50 12.68
C LYS A 34 -5.85 7.45 11.65
N ALA A 35 -4.88 7.77 10.78
CA ALA A 35 -4.38 6.85 9.78
C ALA A 35 -3.73 5.61 10.41
N GLU A 36 -3.02 5.77 11.52
CA GLU A 36 -2.44 4.66 12.27
C GLU A 36 -3.51 3.77 12.90
N ASN A 37 -4.61 4.37 13.37
CA ASN A 37 -5.76 3.69 13.98
C ASN A 37 -6.82 3.18 12.98
N GLY A 38 -6.51 3.13 11.68
CA GLY A 38 -7.36 2.46 10.70
C GLY A 38 -8.30 3.36 9.90
N ASP A 39 -8.26 4.67 10.10
CA ASP A 39 -9.04 5.60 9.26
C ASP A 39 -8.50 5.61 7.84
N VAL A 40 -9.23 4.97 6.93
CA VAL A 40 -8.84 4.81 5.52
C VAL A 40 -8.80 6.14 4.75
N HIS A 41 -9.59 7.14 5.18
CA HIS A 41 -9.55 8.46 4.58
C HIS A 41 -8.27 9.19 4.98
N ALA A 42 -7.89 9.12 6.26
CA ALA A 42 -6.62 9.67 6.74
C ALA A 42 -5.43 8.98 6.07
N MET A 43 -5.43 7.65 5.96
CA MET A 43 -4.40 6.91 5.21
C MET A 43 -4.26 7.41 3.77
N TYR A 44 -5.38 7.59 3.06
CA TYR A 44 -5.37 8.10 1.70
C TYR A 44 -4.85 9.54 1.61
N MET A 45 -5.25 10.41 2.54
CA MET A 45 -4.82 11.81 2.55
C MET A 45 -3.30 11.91 2.74
N ILE A 46 -2.75 11.24 3.76
CA ILE A 46 -1.31 11.24 4.02
C ILE A 46 -0.55 10.58 2.86
N GLY A 47 -1.04 9.43 2.38
CA GLY A 47 -0.44 8.76 1.24
C GLY A 47 -0.46 9.60 -0.04
N ARG A 48 -1.49 10.44 -0.23
CA ARG A 48 -1.61 11.32 -1.38
C ARG A 48 -0.63 12.49 -1.30
N GLU A 49 -0.50 13.10 -0.12
CA GLU A 49 0.49 14.14 0.13
C GLU A 49 1.92 13.61 -0.08
N ALA A 50 2.22 12.44 0.49
CA ALA A 50 3.49 11.75 0.28
C ALA A 50 3.74 11.44 -1.21
N TYR A 51 2.71 11.02 -1.95
CA TYR A 51 2.84 10.78 -3.40
C TYR A 51 3.17 12.07 -4.16
N ASP A 52 2.54 13.19 -3.82
CA ASP A 52 2.79 14.46 -4.51
C ASP A 52 4.22 14.97 -4.21
N ALA A 53 4.71 14.83 -2.96
CA ALA A 53 6.11 15.10 -2.61
C ALA A 53 7.10 14.16 -3.33
N ALA A 54 6.77 12.87 -3.40
CA ALA A 54 7.58 11.83 -4.05
C ALA A 54 7.85 12.10 -5.54
N ARG A 55 6.98 12.87 -6.21
CA ARG A 55 7.17 13.25 -7.61
C ARG A 55 8.36 14.15 -7.85
N GLU A 56 8.77 14.89 -6.82
CA GLU A 56 9.93 15.78 -6.86
C GLU A 56 11.16 15.09 -6.26
N THR A 57 10.99 14.37 -5.15
CA THR A 57 12.11 13.74 -4.43
C THR A 57 12.56 12.40 -5.01
N GLY A 58 11.67 11.69 -5.71
CA GLY A 58 11.88 10.30 -6.12
C GLY A 58 11.69 9.27 -5.01
N ASP A 59 11.31 9.67 -3.80
CA ASP A 59 11.05 8.72 -2.71
C ASP A 59 9.54 8.45 -2.58
N TYR A 60 9.10 7.29 -3.07
CA TYR A 60 7.70 6.87 -3.03
C TYR A 60 7.41 5.93 -1.85
N SER A 61 8.35 5.68 -0.93
CA SER A 61 8.23 4.60 0.06
C SER A 61 7.13 4.88 1.08
N GLU A 62 6.95 6.13 1.50
CA GLU A 62 5.81 6.50 2.36
C GLU A 62 4.47 6.42 1.63
N ALA A 63 4.41 6.88 0.37
CA ALA A 63 3.21 6.77 -0.44
C ALA A 63 2.81 5.31 -0.65
N TYR A 64 3.79 4.43 -0.93
CA TYR A 64 3.60 2.99 -1.06
C TYR A 64 3.05 2.38 0.24
N ARG A 65 3.63 2.73 1.40
CA ARG A 65 3.19 2.25 2.71
C ARG A 65 1.71 2.55 2.96
N TRP A 66 1.30 3.80 2.82
CA TRP A 66 -0.09 4.20 3.06
C TRP A 66 -1.05 3.66 2.01
N ALA A 67 -0.67 3.68 0.74
CA ALA A 67 -1.48 3.13 -0.34
C ALA A 67 -1.74 1.63 -0.15
N SER A 68 -0.72 0.87 0.25
CA SER A 68 -0.84 -0.57 0.52
C SER A 68 -1.78 -0.85 1.69
N ARG A 69 -1.66 -0.09 2.79
CA ARG A 69 -2.58 -0.20 3.95
C ARG A 69 -4.02 0.13 3.57
N ALA A 70 -4.24 1.24 2.87
CA ALA A 70 -5.57 1.65 2.45
C ALA A 70 -6.21 0.66 1.44
N ARG A 71 -5.42 0.12 0.50
CA ARG A 71 -5.85 -0.95 -0.41
C ARG A 71 -6.24 -2.21 0.35
N ALA A 72 -5.42 -2.64 1.31
CA ALA A 72 -5.69 -3.83 2.12
C ALA A 72 -6.97 -3.68 2.97
N ALA A 73 -7.28 -2.46 3.41
CA ALA A 73 -8.53 -2.13 4.09
C ALA A 73 -9.75 -2.02 3.13
N GLY A 74 -9.59 -2.28 1.83
CA GLY A 74 -10.67 -2.26 0.84
C GLY A 74 -11.06 -0.87 0.33
N PHE A 75 -10.32 0.19 0.69
CA PHE A 75 -10.65 1.55 0.30
C PHE A 75 -10.34 1.81 -1.18
N LEU A 76 -11.34 2.31 -1.92
CA LEU A 76 -11.20 2.58 -3.37
C LEU A 76 -10.11 3.62 -3.66
N GLY A 77 -10.02 4.68 -2.85
CA GLY A 77 -8.96 5.69 -2.98
C GLY A 77 -7.57 5.09 -2.74
N GLY A 78 -7.46 4.16 -1.79
CA GLY A 78 -6.23 3.40 -1.53
C GLY A 78 -5.79 2.56 -2.71
N ARG A 79 -6.74 1.85 -3.35
CA ARG A 79 -6.47 1.10 -4.59
C ARG A 79 -5.97 2.00 -5.72
N MET A 80 -6.57 3.18 -5.89
CA MET A 80 -6.15 4.13 -6.92
C MET A 80 -4.74 4.67 -6.64
N LEU A 81 -4.47 5.08 -5.40
CA LEU A 81 -3.15 5.55 -4.99
C LEU A 81 -2.08 4.46 -5.16
N PHE A 82 -2.40 3.22 -4.80
CA PHE A 82 -1.52 2.05 -4.97
C PHE A 82 -1.14 1.87 -6.43
N LYS A 83 -2.12 1.95 -7.34
CA LYS A 83 -1.87 1.91 -8.78
C LYS A 83 -0.95 3.06 -9.22
N MET A 84 -1.19 4.29 -8.77
CA MET A 84 -0.37 5.44 -9.13
C MET A 84 1.10 5.25 -8.70
N VAL A 85 1.33 4.82 -7.46
CA VAL A 85 2.68 4.52 -6.94
C VAL A 85 3.39 3.47 -7.80
N HIS A 86 2.73 2.35 -8.11
CA HIS A 86 3.35 1.28 -8.90
C HIS A 86 3.64 1.69 -10.35
N LEU A 87 2.80 2.54 -10.95
CA LEU A 87 3.06 3.06 -12.29
C LEU A 87 4.28 4.00 -12.30
N GLN A 88 4.50 4.77 -11.23
CA GLN A 88 5.69 5.62 -11.10
C GLN A 88 6.94 4.79 -10.81
N ALA A 89 6.84 3.79 -9.94
CA ALA A 89 7.88 2.81 -9.69
C ALA A 89 8.29 2.07 -10.98
N GLY A 90 7.32 1.59 -11.77
CA GLY A 90 7.57 0.91 -13.05
C GLY A 90 8.11 1.82 -14.16
N LYS A 91 8.00 3.15 -14.00
CA LYS A 91 8.68 4.16 -14.83
C LYS A 91 10.09 4.46 -14.35
N GLY A 92 10.56 3.85 -13.25
CA GLY A 92 11.85 4.10 -12.62
C GLY A 92 11.95 5.48 -11.98
N GLN A 93 10.81 6.03 -11.52
CA GLN A 93 10.79 7.34 -10.85
C GLN A 93 11.10 7.22 -9.35
N HIS A 94 11.14 6.00 -8.81
CA HIS A 94 11.59 5.77 -7.45
C HIS A 94 13.12 5.68 -7.42
N HIS A 95 13.76 6.31 -6.43
CA HIS A 95 15.21 6.41 -6.33
C HIS A 95 15.92 5.05 -6.19
N ASP A 96 15.20 4.03 -5.70
CA ASP A 96 15.69 2.69 -5.48
C ASP A 96 14.90 1.74 -6.38
N ASN A 97 15.49 1.43 -7.53
CA ASN A 97 14.88 0.52 -8.48
C ASN A 97 14.82 -0.93 -7.97
N VAL A 98 15.62 -1.32 -6.98
CA VAL A 98 15.56 -2.65 -6.36
C VAL A 98 14.32 -2.74 -5.47
N GLU A 99 14.09 -1.74 -4.63
CA GLU A 99 12.88 -1.65 -3.79
C GLU A 99 11.61 -1.57 -4.67
N ALA A 100 11.62 -0.71 -5.69
CA ALA A 100 10.51 -0.59 -6.65
C ALA A 100 10.18 -1.93 -7.35
N HIS A 101 11.21 -2.71 -7.70
CA HIS A 101 11.04 -4.00 -8.33
C HIS A 101 10.37 -4.99 -7.37
N GLN A 102 10.82 -5.05 -6.12
CA GLN A 102 10.21 -5.90 -5.08
C GLN A 102 8.73 -5.57 -4.85
N TRP A 103 8.37 -4.27 -4.80
CA TRP A 103 6.97 -3.85 -4.67
C TRP A 103 6.13 -4.35 -5.85
N ILE A 104 6.61 -4.17 -7.07
CA ILE A 104 5.90 -4.60 -8.28
C ILE A 104 5.78 -6.13 -8.32
N THR A 105 6.83 -6.87 -7.96
CA THR A 105 6.80 -8.33 -7.88
C THR A 105 5.74 -8.80 -6.89
N LYS A 106 5.72 -8.21 -5.69
CA LYS A 106 4.73 -8.52 -4.67
C LYS A 106 3.31 -8.24 -5.17
N ALA A 107 3.08 -7.08 -5.80
CA ALA A 107 1.78 -6.72 -6.32
C ALA A 107 1.29 -7.71 -7.41
N ILE A 108 2.18 -8.16 -8.29
CA ILE A 108 1.86 -9.19 -9.29
C ILE A 108 1.50 -10.52 -8.62
N ALA A 109 2.25 -10.94 -7.60
CA ALA A 109 1.93 -12.14 -6.82
C ALA A 109 0.57 -12.05 -6.10
N GLU A 110 0.12 -10.83 -5.77
CA GLU A 110 -1.20 -10.54 -5.22
C GLU A 110 -2.31 -10.37 -6.29
N GLY A 111 -2.01 -10.64 -7.57
CA GLY A 111 -2.98 -10.63 -8.67
C GLY A 111 -3.04 -9.34 -9.49
N GLU A 112 -2.13 -8.38 -9.27
CA GLU A 112 -2.06 -7.14 -10.05
C GLU A 112 -1.29 -7.34 -11.37
N ASP A 113 -1.69 -8.33 -12.17
CA ASP A 113 -1.03 -8.75 -13.42
C ASP A 113 -0.84 -7.62 -14.43
N TYR A 114 -1.66 -6.57 -14.35
CA TYR A 114 -1.50 -5.38 -15.19
C TYR A 114 -0.14 -4.68 -14.99
N LEU A 115 0.59 -4.99 -13.91
CA LEU A 115 1.93 -4.47 -13.62
C LEU A 115 3.07 -5.24 -14.32
N ILE A 116 2.82 -6.42 -14.89
CA ILE A 116 3.83 -7.19 -15.64
C ILE A 116 4.56 -6.34 -16.70
N PRO A 117 3.89 -5.58 -17.60
CA PRO A 117 4.59 -4.73 -18.56
C PRO A 117 5.42 -3.62 -17.90
N TRP A 118 5.01 -3.14 -16.72
CA TRP A 118 5.73 -2.12 -15.95
C TRP A 118 6.96 -2.69 -15.25
N LYS A 119 6.89 -3.91 -14.69
CA LYS A 119 8.06 -4.65 -14.20
C LYS A 119 9.11 -4.82 -15.29
N ARG A 120 8.69 -5.32 -16.46
CA ARG A 120 9.59 -5.49 -17.62
C ARG A 120 10.21 -4.17 -18.09
N ARG A 121 9.47 -3.06 -17.96
CA ARG A 121 10.02 -1.73 -18.28
C ARG A 121 11.11 -1.35 -17.28
N LEU A 122 10.83 -1.47 -15.99
CA LEU A 122 11.78 -1.19 -14.92
C LEU A 122 13.07 -2.00 -15.07
N GLU A 123 12.95 -3.32 -15.29
CA GLU A 123 14.09 -4.23 -15.48
C GLU A 123 15.01 -3.83 -16.64
N ARG A 124 14.48 -3.21 -17.71
CA ARG A 124 15.31 -2.72 -18.83
C ARG A 124 16.13 -1.47 -18.49
N MET A 125 15.82 -0.79 -17.40
CA MET A 125 16.52 0.43 -16.96
C MET A 125 17.44 0.18 -15.77
N MET A 126 17.28 -0.97 -15.10
CA MET A 126 18.14 -1.38 -13.98
C MET A 126 19.52 -1.78 -14.49
N THR A 127 20.55 -1.57 -13.66
CA THR A 127 21.86 -2.16 -13.93
C THR A 127 21.83 -3.68 -13.70
N PRO A 128 22.77 -4.44 -14.27
CA PRO A 128 22.88 -5.88 -14.01
C PRO A 128 22.98 -6.21 -12.51
N GLU A 129 23.66 -5.36 -11.73
CA GLU A 129 23.84 -5.52 -10.29
C GLU A 129 22.52 -5.30 -9.55
N GLN A 130 21.78 -4.24 -9.89
CA GLN A 130 20.46 -3.97 -9.31
C GLN A 130 19.48 -5.09 -9.63
N LEU A 131 19.44 -5.55 -10.89
CA LEU A 131 18.54 -6.64 -11.30
C LEU A 131 18.90 -7.93 -10.56
N LYS A 132 20.19 -8.26 -10.46
CA LYS A 132 20.66 -9.43 -9.71
C LYS A 132 20.29 -9.34 -8.23
N ALA A 133 20.42 -8.16 -7.62
CA ALA A 133 20.03 -7.94 -6.23
C ALA A 133 18.52 -8.14 -6.03
N ALA A 134 17.70 -7.57 -6.91
CA ALA A 134 16.25 -7.70 -6.87
C ALA A 134 15.81 -9.17 -7.02
N LEU A 135 16.35 -9.90 -7.99
CA LEU A 135 16.04 -11.32 -8.21
C LEU A 135 16.51 -12.22 -7.07
N ARG A 136 17.59 -11.87 -6.36
CA ARG A 136 18.01 -12.61 -5.15
C ARG A 136 16.97 -12.45 -4.04
N ALA A 137 16.48 -11.23 -3.82
CA ALA A 137 15.47 -10.96 -2.81
C ALA A 137 14.11 -11.63 -3.10
N GLU A 138 13.82 -11.97 -4.36
CA GLU A 138 12.63 -12.76 -4.72
C GLU A 138 12.73 -14.25 -4.35
N ALA A 139 13.96 -14.76 -4.15
CA ALA A 139 14.21 -16.18 -3.90
C ALA A 139 14.31 -16.55 -2.41
N GLU A 140 14.25 -15.55 -1.52
CA GLU A 140 14.29 -15.67 -0.06
C GLU A 140 12.88 -15.68 0.53
#